data_AF-A0A4W3JYQ9-F1
#
_entry.id   AF-A0A4W3JYQ9-F1
#
_cell.length_a   1.000
_cell.length_b   1.000
_cell.length_c   1.000
_cell.angle_alpha   90.00
_cell.angle_beta   90.00
_cell.angle_gamma   90.00
#
_symmetry.space_group_name_H-M   'P 1'
#
loop_
_entity.id
_entity.type
_entity.pdbx_description
1 polymer ?
#
loop_
_entity_poly.entity_id
_entity_poly.type
_entity_poly.pdbx_seq_one_letter_code
_entity_poly.pdbx_strand_id
1 'polypeptide(L)'
;MEVFPKVKAVIDLRIFKDRHEAYNIIHSNKAQCKIGANCYEVTGSFQEIDEIHTRLLKLKAVSCSVNPSAALSAPNHHAELCIDKIYFDYISAICSNQLRNIEQECNVAIKKTEIAGTCKIEFHSVSKSKMMSSAAKDRFITLYQRVATNFDLKTIELRNFSKETTEKGIRAFLQKEYPKVVVEFKGPKLTLAGSPSETKRAEIALLSNKCQGNRLKSATNAAASNMDITDSSTKPLSSPSHHKTKSISAAASSKLDSKAEDKTCPVCLDEINERETLKKCKHSFCRECIKAAFRVKSACPICGEVYGELMGNQPQAGTMKSYTTGIHLPGYEKYDTIVINYAIPDGIQQPEHPSPGQRYTGTGRIAYLPDTLEGRKVHKLLERAFNQRLVFTIGTSSTTGRSNVVTWNDIHHKTSTSGGPSMYGYPDPTYLDRVQDELKAKGIH
;
A
#
# COMPACT_ATOMS: atom_id res chain seq x y z
N MET A 1 11.56 13.60 -9.59
CA MET A 1 11.68 12.98 -10.93
C MET A 1 10.29 12.50 -11.31
N GLU A 2 9.70 13.05 -12.37
CA GLU A 2 8.45 12.53 -12.96
C GLU A 2 8.72 11.16 -13.58
N VAL A 3 7.82 10.20 -13.39
CA VAL A 3 8.00 8.80 -13.84
C VAL A 3 7.70 8.65 -15.35
N PHE A 4 6.94 9.57 -15.95
CA PHE A 4 6.78 9.66 -17.40
C PHE A 4 6.74 11.14 -17.84
N PRO A 5 7.79 11.69 -18.45
CA PRO A 5 7.79 13.09 -18.87
C PRO A 5 6.89 13.34 -20.09
N LYS A 6 6.49 12.29 -20.84
CA LYS A 6 5.61 12.37 -22.02
C LYS A 6 4.76 11.10 -22.16
N VAL A 7 3.44 11.26 -22.13
CA VAL A 7 2.41 10.27 -22.46
C VAL A 7 2.12 10.34 -23.95
N LYS A 8 1.86 9.19 -24.57
CA LYS A 8 1.50 9.04 -25.99
C LYS A 8 0.02 8.70 -26.12
N ALA A 9 -0.70 9.42 -26.97
CA ALA A 9 -2.07 9.11 -27.36
C ALA A 9 -2.17 8.97 -28.88
N VAL A 10 -2.79 7.90 -29.36
CA VAL A 10 -3.07 7.71 -30.78
C VAL A 10 -4.53 8.07 -31.05
N ILE A 11 -4.74 8.99 -31.98
CA ILE A 11 -6.05 9.54 -32.31
C ILE A 11 -6.35 9.27 -33.78
N ASP A 12 -7.43 8.54 -34.03
CA ASP A 12 -7.94 8.26 -35.38
C ASP A 12 -9.06 9.24 -35.72
N LEU A 13 -8.84 10.11 -36.69
CA LEU A 13 -9.81 11.12 -37.11
C LEU A 13 -11.12 10.51 -37.64
N ARG A 14 -11.13 9.25 -38.07
CA ARG A 14 -12.32 8.58 -38.61
C ARG A 14 -13.44 8.43 -37.59
N ILE A 15 -13.12 8.48 -36.29
CA ILE A 15 -14.11 8.28 -35.21
C ILE A 15 -14.89 9.55 -34.85
N PHE A 16 -14.54 10.70 -35.44
CA PHE A 16 -15.20 11.99 -35.19
C PHE A 16 -16.06 12.39 -36.39
N LYS A 17 -17.26 12.93 -36.12
CA LYS A 17 -18.15 13.45 -37.18
C LYS A 17 -17.54 14.71 -37.82
N ASP A 18 -17.02 15.61 -37.00
CA ASP A 18 -16.26 16.76 -37.45
C ASP A 18 -14.76 16.45 -37.45
N ARG A 19 -14.29 15.92 -38.57
CA ARG A 19 -12.87 15.56 -38.76
C ARG A 19 -11.96 16.78 -38.82
N HIS A 20 -12.49 17.92 -39.28
CA HIS A 20 -11.73 19.13 -39.45
C HIS A 20 -11.44 19.77 -38.09
N GLU A 21 -12.45 19.83 -37.22
CA GLU A 21 -12.27 20.35 -35.86
C GLU A 21 -11.43 19.40 -34.98
N ALA A 22 -11.59 18.08 -35.15
CA ALA A 22 -10.72 17.11 -34.48
C ALA A 22 -9.26 17.24 -34.93
N TYR A 23 -9.03 17.49 -36.22
CA TYR A 23 -7.70 17.79 -36.76
C TYR A 23 -7.11 19.07 -36.16
N ASN A 24 -7.90 20.14 -36.02
CA ASN A 24 -7.47 21.41 -35.44
C ASN A 24 -7.06 21.26 -33.96
N ILE A 25 -7.82 20.48 -33.17
CA ILE A 25 -7.48 20.18 -31.77
C ILE A 25 -6.13 19.47 -31.68
N ILE A 26 -5.88 18.47 -32.54
CA ILE A 26 -4.61 17.73 -32.58
C ILE A 26 -3.45 18.65 -33.00
N HIS A 27 -3.65 19.49 -34.01
CA HIS A 27 -2.60 20.36 -34.55
C HIS A 27 -2.30 21.58 -33.66
N SER A 28 -3.17 21.88 -32.70
CA SER A 28 -2.91 22.89 -31.67
C SER A 28 -1.87 22.44 -30.62
N ASN A 29 -1.55 21.14 -30.56
CA ASN A 29 -0.43 20.64 -29.76
C ASN A 29 0.92 20.93 -30.49
N LYS A 30 2.05 20.93 -29.77
CA LYS A 30 3.39 21.16 -30.34
C LYS A 30 4.19 19.87 -30.60
N ALA A 31 3.72 18.73 -30.11
CA ALA A 31 4.40 17.44 -30.14
C ALA A 31 3.48 16.32 -30.67
N GLN A 32 3.08 16.44 -31.93
CA GLN A 32 2.28 15.49 -32.68
C GLN A 32 2.98 15.02 -33.95
N CYS A 33 2.74 13.77 -34.37
CA CYS A 33 3.18 13.24 -35.66
C CYS A 33 2.06 12.43 -36.33
N LYS A 34 1.98 12.53 -37.66
CA LYS A 34 1.04 11.73 -38.45
C LYS A 34 1.62 10.33 -38.62
N ILE A 35 0.89 9.32 -38.14
CA ILE A 35 1.34 7.91 -38.16
C ILE A 35 0.56 7.04 -39.16
N GLY A 36 -0.42 7.62 -39.86
CA GLY A 36 -1.20 6.97 -40.91
C GLY A 36 -2.11 7.96 -41.63
N ALA A 37 -2.88 7.51 -42.63
CA ALA A 37 -3.70 8.39 -43.47
C ALA A 37 -4.61 9.34 -42.67
N ASN A 38 -5.21 8.82 -41.58
CA ASN A 38 -6.13 9.55 -40.68
C ASN A 38 -5.76 9.39 -39.19
N CYS A 39 -4.56 8.90 -38.87
CA CYS A 39 -4.13 8.63 -37.50
C CYS A 39 -2.96 9.53 -37.10
N TYR A 40 -3.05 10.11 -35.91
CA TYR A 40 -2.06 11.01 -35.34
C TYR A 40 -1.63 10.49 -33.97
N GLU A 41 -0.32 10.48 -33.71
CA GLU A 41 0.22 10.31 -32.37
C GLU A 41 0.46 11.70 -31.77
N VAL A 42 0.00 11.91 -30.53
CA VAL A 42 0.25 13.12 -29.75
C VAL A 42 1.02 12.74 -28.51
N THR A 43 2.07 13.50 -28.22
CA THR A 43 2.95 13.32 -27.07
C THR A 43 2.95 14.55 -26.18
N GLY A 44 2.72 14.38 -24.88
CA GLY A 44 2.73 15.50 -23.93
C GLY A 44 2.68 15.02 -22.50
N SER A 45 2.75 15.93 -21.53
CA SER A 45 2.44 15.61 -20.14
C SER A 45 1.03 15.01 -20.02
N PHE A 46 0.77 14.28 -18.92
CA PHE A 46 -0.55 13.67 -18.69
C PHE A 46 -1.69 14.71 -18.77
N GLN A 47 -1.47 15.90 -18.22
CA GLN A 47 -2.45 17.00 -18.24
C GLN A 47 -2.73 17.48 -19.68
N GLU A 48 -1.70 17.67 -20.51
CA GLU A 48 -1.87 18.07 -21.91
C GLU A 48 -2.62 17.02 -22.73
N ILE A 49 -2.37 15.73 -22.47
CA ILE A 49 -3.07 14.64 -23.15
C ILE A 49 -4.54 14.54 -22.69
N ASP A 50 -4.81 14.74 -21.40
CA ASP A 50 -6.17 14.71 -20.85
C ASP A 50 -7.04 15.89 -21.34
N GLU A 51 -6.44 17.07 -21.51
CA GLU A 51 -7.09 18.24 -22.11
C GLU A 51 -7.46 18.01 -23.58
N ILE A 52 -6.56 17.40 -24.37
CA ILE A 52 -6.82 17.03 -25.76
C ILE A 52 -7.94 15.99 -25.84
N HIS A 53 -7.88 14.96 -24.99
CA HIS A 53 -8.91 13.93 -24.91
C HIS A 53 -10.29 14.53 -24.58
N THR A 54 -10.37 15.42 -23.60
CA THR A 54 -11.61 16.08 -23.19
C THR A 54 -12.21 16.94 -24.31
N ARG A 55 -11.38 17.66 -25.08
CA ARG A 55 -11.84 18.45 -26.23
C ARG A 55 -12.34 17.57 -27.37
N LEU A 56 -11.66 16.46 -27.65
CA LEU A 56 -12.05 15.51 -28.70
C LEU A 56 -13.34 14.75 -28.35
N LEU A 57 -13.58 14.43 -27.08
CA LEU A 57 -14.83 13.79 -26.65
C LEU A 57 -16.07 14.64 -26.98
N LYS A 58 -15.95 15.97 -26.96
CA LYS A 58 -17.04 16.89 -27.31
C LYS A 58 -17.42 16.84 -28.80
N LEU A 59 -16.56 16.31 -29.67
CA LEU A 59 -16.79 16.17 -31.11
C LEU A 59 -17.38 14.80 -31.51
N LYS A 60 -17.49 13.85 -30.56
CA LYS A 60 -18.20 12.59 -30.80
C LYS A 60 -19.70 12.83 -30.64
N ALA A 61 -20.39 13.02 -31.76
CA ALA A 61 -21.85 13.09 -31.75
C ALA A 61 -22.49 11.69 -31.73
N VAL A 62 -23.35 11.47 -30.73
CA VAL A 62 -24.30 10.36 -30.64
C VAL A 62 -25.29 10.41 -31.82
N SER A 63 -25.56 9.26 -32.46
CA SER A 63 -26.78 9.02 -33.24
C SER A 63 -27.09 7.51 -33.29
N CYS A 64 -28.39 7.20 -33.19
CA CYS A 64 -28.99 5.93 -32.75
C CYS A 64 -29.09 4.80 -33.80
N SER A 65 -29.45 3.61 -33.25
CA SER A 65 -30.26 2.49 -33.79
C SER A 65 -29.73 1.57 -34.90
N VAL A 66 -29.39 0.30 -34.56
CA VAL A 66 -29.66 -0.92 -35.35
C VAL A 66 -29.82 -2.15 -34.41
N ASN A 67 -30.70 -3.07 -34.84
CA ASN A 67 -31.33 -4.26 -34.23
C ASN A 67 -30.50 -5.29 -33.42
N PRO A 68 -31.15 -6.08 -32.54
CA PRO A 68 -30.51 -7.01 -31.57
C PRO A 68 -29.93 -8.32 -32.14
N SER A 69 -29.78 -8.49 -33.46
CA SER A 69 -29.48 -9.81 -34.04
C SER A 69 -28.38 -9.84 -35.11
N ALA A 70 -27.43 -8.92 -35.05
CA ALA A 70 -26.17 -9.04 -35.79
C ALA A 70 -25.01 -8.64 -34.86
N ALA A 71 -24.62 -9.57 -33.98
CA ALA A 71 -23.40 -9.50 -33.20
C ALA A 71 -22.19 -9.58 -34.15
N LEU A 72 -21.82 -8.46 -34.76
CA LEU A 72 -20.61 -8.32 -35.56
C LEU A 72 -19.49 -7.74 -34.70
N SER A 73 -18.64 -8.66 -34.24
CA SER A 73 -17.18 -8.54 -34.07
C SER A 73 -16.65 -7.32 -33.29
N ALA A 74 -16.25 -7.61 -32.06
CA ALA A 74 -15.41 -6.78 -31.19
C ALA A 74 -14.14 -6.23 -31.90
N PRO A 75 -13.71 -4.99 -31.59
CA PRO A 75 -12.32 -4.59 -31.78
C PRO A 75 -11.47 -5.20 -30.66
N ASN A 76 -10.70 -6.20 -31.03
CA ASN A 76 -9.66 -6.83 -30.23
C ASN A 76 -8.57 -5.79 -29.86
N HIS A 77 -8.56 -5.29 -28.63
CA HIS A 77 -7.41 -4.61 -28.06
C HIS A 77 -7.08 -5.23 -26.69
N HIS A 78 -6.16 -6.21 -26.71
CA HIS A 78 -5.53 -6.75 -25.52
C HIS A 78 -4.69 -5.64 -24.84
N ALA A 79 -5.21 -5.00 -23.80
CA ALA A 79 -4.38 -4.18 -22.92
C ALA A 79 -3.28 -5.06 -22.30
N GLU A 80 -2.02 -4.77 -22.59
CA GLU A 80 -0.87 -5.53 -22.07
C GLU A 80 -0.76 -5.33 -20.55
N LEU A 81 -0.46 -6.41 -19.81
CA LEU A 81 -0.31 -6.34 -18.36
C LEU A 81 1.17 -6.12 -18.02
N CYS A 82 1.52 -4.91 -17.59
CA CYS A 82 2.86 -4.55 -17.16
C CYS A 82 2.87 -4.23 -15.67
N ILE A 83 3.84 -4.77 -14.92
CA ILE A 83 4.04 -4.49 -13.49
C ILE A 83 5.53 -4.27 -13.20
N ASP A 84 5.90 -3.55 -12.14
CA ASP A 84 7.33 -3.38 -11.82
C ASP A 84 7.97 -4.73 -11.48
N LYS A 85 9.22 -4.90 -11.92
CA LYS A 85 9.99 -6.13 -11.73
C LYS A 85 10.01 -6.60 -10.27
N ILE A 86 10.10 -5.68 -9.32
CA ILE A 86 10.18 -6.00 -7.89
C ILE A 86 8.90 -6.66 -7.36
N TYR A 87 7.71 -6.28 -7.87
CA TYR A 87 6.45 -6.95 -7.52
C TYR A 87 6.41 -8.35 -8.10
N PHE A 88 6.79 -8.53 -9.37
CA PHE A 88 6.79 -9.86 -9.97
C PHE A 88 7.80 -10.79 -9.28
N ASP A 89 8.99 -10.28 -8.96
CA ASP A 89 10.03 -11.04 -8.25
C ASP A 89 9.56 -11.44 -6.84
N TYR A 90 8.87 -10.55 -6.14
CA TYR A 90 8.25 -10.87 -4.85
C TYR A 90 7.15 -11.92 -4.96
N ILE A 91 6.21 -11.76 -5.91
CA ILE A 91 5.13 -12.73 -6.14
C ILE A 91 5.72 -14.10 -6.53
N SER A 92 6.75 -14.11 -7.37
CA SER A 92 7.43 -15.34 -7.79
C SER A 92 8.13 -16.04 -6.63
N ALA A 93 8.72 -15.28 -5.69
CA ALA A 93 9.41 -15.84 -4.54
C ALA A 93 8.46 -16.29 -3.43
N ILE A 94 7.51 -15.43 -3.04
CA ILE A 94 6.69 -15.59 -1.84
C ILE A 94 5.32 -16.19 -2.14
N CYS A 95 4.75 -15.89 -3.31
CA CYS A 95 3.42 -16.33 -3.74
C CYS A 95 3.49 -17.44 -4.82
N SER A 96 4.60 -18.16 -4.92
CA SER A 96 4.84 -19.19 -5.95
C SER A 96 3.76 -20.27 -6.01
N ASN A 97 3.21 -20.68 -4.87
CA ASN A 97 2.10 -21.64 -4.82
C ASN A 97 0.82 -21.07 -5.46
N GLN A 98 0.53 -19.79 -5.21
CA GLN A 98 -0.66 -19.13 -5.77
C GLN A 98 -0.51 -18.92 -7.27
N LEU A 99 0.70 -18.61 -7.76
CA LEU A 99 1.00 -18.58 -9.19
C LEU A 99 0.78 -19.95 -9.83
N ARG A 100 1.34 -21.02 -9.24
CA ARG A 100 1.15 -22.38 -9.76
C ARG A 100 -0.32 -22.80 -9.79
N ASN A 101 -1.11 -22.42 -8.79
CA ASN A 101 -2.54 -22.69 -8.79
C ASN A 101 -3.25 -21.99 -9.97
N ILE A 102 -2.88 -20.74 -10.28
CA ILE A 102 -3.43 -20.02 -11.44
C ILE A 102 -3.04 -20.73 -12.74
N GLU A 103 -1.78 -21.14 -12.88
CA GLU A 103 -1.29 -21.86 -14.06
C GLU A 103 -2.01 -23.18 -14.28
N GLN A 104 -2.18 -23.98 -13.22
CA GLN A 104 -2.83 -25.28 -13.27
C GLN A 104 -4.33 -25.18 -13.55
N GLU A 105 -5.04 -24.35 -12.78
CA GLU A 105 -6.49 -24.25 -12.88
C GLU A 105 -6.95 -23.56 -14.17
N CYS A 106 -6.14 -22.64 -14.71
CA CYS A 106 -6.43 -21.97 -15.97
C CYS A 106 -5.74 -22.63 -17.18
N ASN A 107 -4.92 -23.66 -16.98
CA ASN A 107 -4.14 -24.34 -18.03
C ASN A 107 -3.29 -23.38 -18.89
N VAL A 108 -2.61 -22.45 -18.23
CA VAL A 108 -1.72 -21.46 -18.86
C VAL A 108 -0.31 -21.52 -18.26
N ALA A 109 0.69 -21.13 -19.03
CA ALA A 109 2.01 -20.78 -18.54
C ALA A 109 2.12 -19.26 -18.41
N ILE A 110 2.47 -18.77 -17.22
CA ILE A 110 2.68 -17.34 -16.96
C ILE A 110 4.15 -17.03 -17.22
N LYS A 111 4.42 -16.19 -18.22
CA LYS A 111 5.77 -15.75 -18.57
C LYS A 111 5.93 -14.26 -18.30
N LYS A 112 7.14 -13.87 -17.89
CA LYS A 112 7.54 -12.46 -17.85
C LYS A 112 8.51 -12.15 -18.98
N THR A 113 8.30 -11.01 -19.61
CA THR A 113 9.24 -10.39 -20.54
C THR A 113 9.66 -9.05 -19.95
N GLU A 114 10.95 -8.88 -19.67
CA GLU A 114 11.46 -7.65 -19.07
C GLU A 114 11.57 -6.54 -20.11
N ILE A 115 10.98 -5.38 -19.80
CA ILE A 115 10.96 -4.21 -20.66
C ILE A 115 11.29 -2.99 -19.77
N ALA A 116 12.52 -2.48 -19.90
CA ALA A 116 12.96 -1.22 -19.29
C ALA A 116 12.61 -1.05 -17.79
N GLY A 117 12.84 -2.09 -16.97
CA GLY A 117 12.59 -2.06 -15.51
C GLY A 117 11.18 -2.50 -15.08
N THR A 118 10.26 -2.68 -16.04
CA THR A 118 8.95 -3.32 -15.85
C THR A 118 8.95 -4.71 -16.44
N CYS A 119 8.02 -5.56 -16.02
CA CYS A 119 7.79 -6.88 -16.57
C CYS A 119 6.42 -6.91 -17.25
N LYS A 120 6.41 -7.20 -18.55
CA LYS A 120 5.20 -7.59 -19.28
C LYS A 120 4.88 -9.03 -18.94
N ILE A 121 3.64 -9.27 -18.50
CA ILE A 121 3.15 -10.58 -18.08
C ILE A 121 2.29 -11.16 -19.19
N GLU A 122 2.69 -12.34 -19.66
CA GLU A 122 2.09 -13.03 -20.78
C GLU A 122 1.54 -14.39 -20.32
N PHE A 123 0.33 -14.72 -20.79
CA PHE A 123 -0.39 -15.94 -20.41
C PHE A 123 -0.51 -16.80 -21.66
N HIS A 124 0.27 -17.87 -21.74
CA HIS A 124 0.29 -18.76 -22.90
C HIS A 124 -0.51 -20.03 -22.59
N SER A 125 -1.56 -20.32 -23.38
CA SER A 125 -2.30 -21.58 -23.24
C SER A 125 -1.36 -22.77 -23.43
N VAL A 126 -1.47 -23.76 -22.55
CA VAL A 126 -0.70 -25.01 -22.63
C VAL A 126 -1.36 -26.02 -23.58
N SER A 127 -2.64 -25.81 -23.94
CA SER A 127 -3.36 -26.65 -24.91
C SER A 127 -3.69 -25.87 -26.21
N LYS A 128 -3.76 -26.58 -27.35
CA LYS A 128 -4.17 -26.00 -28.66
C LYS A 128 -5.63 -25.48 -28.69
N SER A 129 -6.37 -25.63 -27.58
CA SER A 129 -7.71 -25.07 -27.40
C SER A 129 -7.62 -23.57 -27.11
N LYS A 130 -8.20 -22.78 -28.01
CA LYS A 130 -8.18 -21.31 -28.00
C LYS A 130 -9.30 -20.78 -27.12
N MET A 131 -9.24 -21.01 -25.80
CA MET A 131 -10.13 -20.35 -24.85
C MET A 131 -9.49 -20.25 -23.47
N MET A 132 -9.67 -19.08 -22.82
CA MET A 132 -9.43 -18.77 -21.39
C MET A 132 -8.15 -18.02 -20.97
N SER A 133 -7.64 -17.06 -21.75
CA SER A 133 -6.59 -16.12 -21.24
C SER A 133 -7.12 -15.03 -20.30
N SER A 134 -8.43 -14.71 -20.33
CA SER A 134 -9.01 -13.68 -19.46
C SER A 134 -9.07 -14.11 -18.00
N ALA A 135 -9.53 -15.32 -17.70
CA ALA A 135 -9.66 -15.82 -16.33
C ALA A 135 -8.30 -15.91 -15.60
N ALA A 136 -7.26 -16.39 -16.29
CA ALA A 136 -5.90 -16.42 -15.72
C ALA A 136 -5.39 -15.01 -15.42
N LYS A 137 -5.63 -14.07 -16.33
CA LYS A 137 -5.26 -12.66 -16.18
C LYS A 137 -5.98 -12.02 -15.00
N ASP A 138 -7.28 -12.21 -14.86
CA ASP A 138 -8.08 -11.64 -13.77
C ASP A 138 -7.65 -12.19 -12.39
N ARG A 139 -7.34 -13.49 -12.32
CA ARG A 139 -6.84 -14.12 -11.08
C ARG A 139 -5.44 -13.67 -10.72
N PHE A 140 -4.56 -13.51 -11.71
CA PHE A 140 -3.24 -12.93 -11.49
C PHE A 140 -3.36 -11.47 -11.04
N ILE A 141 -4.23 -10.67 -11.66
CA ILE A 141 -4.49 -9.28 -11.25
C ILE A 141 -4.98 -9.24 -9.81
N THR A 142 -5.89 -10.13 -9.41
CA THR A 142 -6.38 -10.23 -8.03
C THR A 142 -5.25 -10.55 -7.06
N LEU A 143 -4.39 -11.51 -7.40
CA LEU A 143 -3.20 -11.85 -6.59
C LEU A 143 -2.25 -10.66 -6.48
N TYR A 144 -1.96 -9.99 -7.60
CA TYR A 144 -1.12 -8.81 -7.65
C TYR A 144 -1.69 -7.67 -6.80
N GLN A 145 -2.98 -7.36 -6.93
CA GLN A 145 -3.65 -6.32 -6.13
C GLN A 145 -3.57 -6.64 -4.64
N ARG A 146 -3.86 -7.88 -4.25
CA ARG A 146 -3.74 -8.33 -2.86
C ARG A 146 -2.31 -8.16 -2.33
N VAL A 147 -1.31 -8.52 -3.12
CA VAL A 147 0.09 -8.32 -2.74
C VAL A 147 0.40 -6.83 -2.64
N ALA A 148 0.08 -6.04 -3.66
CA ALA A 148 0.34 -4.62 -3.72
C ALA A 148 -0.28 -3.83 -2.56
N THR A 149 -1.48 -4.23 -2.08
CA THR A 149 -2.12 -3.58 -0.92
C THR A 149 -1.37 -3.77 0.41
N ASN A 150 -0.52 -4.79 0.50
CA ASN A 150 0.26 -5.10 1.70
C ASN A 150 1.74 -5.28 1.36
N PHE A 151 2.24 -4.48 0.39
CA PHE A 151 3.61 -4.51 -0.08
C PHE A 151 4.29 -3.18 0.22
N ASP A 152 5.50 -3.26 0.76
CA ASP A 152 6.35 -2.15 1.11
C ASP A 152 7.75 -2.36 0.54
N LEU A 153 8.40 -1.25 0.20
CA LEU A 153 9.78 -1.21 -0.27
C LEU A 153 10.61 -0.34 0.66
N LYS A 154 11.59 -0.95 1.32
CA LYS A 154 12.51 -0.23 2.21
C LYS A 154 13.93 -0.28 1.67
N THR A 155 14.46 0.89 1.34
CA THR A 155 15.84 1.03 0.85
C THR A 155 16.76 1.50 1.97
N ILE A 156 17.83 0.76 2.21
CA ILE A 156 18.85 1.02 3.23
C ILE A 156 20.19 1.27 2.53
N GLU A 157 20.87 2.35 2.90
CA GLU A 157 22.24 2.60 2.42
C GLU A 157 23.27 1.82 3.26
N LEU A 158 24.04 0.96 2.59
CA LEU A 158 25.03 0.08 3.21
C LEU A 158 26.36 0.79 3.54
N ARG A 159 26.50 2.07 3.21
CA ARG A 159 27.73 2.86 3.39
C ARG A 159 28.19 2.97 4.84
N ASN A 160 27.28 2.73 5.79
CA ASN A 160 27.51 2.83 7.23
C ASN A 160 27.63 1.47 7.93
N PHE A 161 27.72 0.36 7.18
CA PHE A 161 27.92 -0.99 7.75
C PHE A 161 29.41 -1.29 7.87
N SER A 162 29.79 -2.16 8.82
CA SER A 162 31.19 -2.53 9.03
C SER A 162 31.76 -3.20 7.77
N LYS A 163 33.07 -3.04 7.52
CA LYS A 163 33.77 -3.70 6.40
C LYS A 163 33.65 -5.23 6.41
N GLU A 164 33.35 -5.82 7.57
CA GLU A 164 33.15 -7.25 7.78
C GLU A 164 31.74 -7.73 7.39
N THR A 165 30.78 -6.80 7.29
CA THR A 165 29.40 -7.11 6.91
C THR A 165 29.31 -7.27 5.39
N THR A 166 29.24 -8.51 4.92
CA THR A 166 29.12 -8.82 3.49
C THR A 166 27.65 -8.90 3.05
N GLU A 167 27.36 -8.59 1.78
CA GLU A 167 26.01 -8.79 1.18
C GLU A 167 25.52 -10.22 1.38
N LYS A 168 26.43 -11.20 1.27
CA LYS A 168 26.15 -12.62 1.51
C LYS A 168 25.69 -12.89 2.94
N GLY A 169 26.35 -12.28 3.93
CA GLY A 169 25.98 -12.40 5.34
C GLY A 169 24.62 -11.78 5.64
N ILE A 170 24.36 -10.58 5.10
CA ILE A 170 23.07 -9.91 5.22
C ILE A 170 21.95 -10.76 4.60
N ARG A 171 22.17 -11.28 3.38
CA ARG A 171 21.19 -12.13 2.70
C ARG A 171 20.88 -13.38 3.50
N ALA A 172 21.89 -14.07 4.03
CA ALA A 172 21.71 -15.28 4.83
C ALA A 172 20.92 -15.01 6.12
N PHE A 173 21.23 -13.91 6.82
CA PHE A 173 20.48 -13.48 8.02
C PHE A 173 19.01 -13.20 7.70
N LEU A 174 18.75 -12.37 6.68
CA LEU A 174 17.40 -11.98 6.32
C LEU A 174 16.56 -13.14 5.82
N GLN A 175 17.14 -14.03 5.02
CA GLN A 175 16.42 -15.20 4.52
C GLN A 175 16.05 -16.18 5.64
N LYS A 176 16.88 -16.26 6.69
CA LYS A 176 16.63 -17.12 7.86
C LYS A 176 15.57 -16.53 8.79
N GLU A 177 15.75 -15.28 9.20
CA GLU A 177 14.91 -14.65 10.24
C GLU A 177 13.64 -14.00 9.65
N TYR A 178 13.68 -13.62 8.37
CA TYR A 178 12.59 -12.93 7.65
C TYR A 178 12.35 -13.58 6.27
N PRO A 179 11.93 -14.86 6.22
CA PRO A 179 11.82 -15.63 4.96
C PRO A 179 10.80 -15.07 3.96
N LYS A 180 9.90 -14.18 4.40
CA LYS A 180 8.93 -13.48 3.55
C LYS A 180 9.42 -12.14 3.01
N VAL A 181 10.64 -11.73 3.34
CA VAL A 181 11.26 -10.50 2.83
C VAL A 181 12.22 -10.84 1.70
N VAL A 182 11.95 -10.31 0.52
CA VAL A 182 12.83 -10.42 -0.65
C VAL A 182 13.84 -9.29 -0.62
N VAL A 183 15.10 -9.61 -0.98
CA VAL A 183 16.22 -8.66 -0.86
C VAL A 183 16.94 -8.49 -2.20
N GLU A 184 17.05 -7.23 -2.62
CA GLU A 184 17.74 -6.83 -3.85
C GLU A 184 18.88 -5.85 -3.51
N PHE A 185 20.09 -6.15 -4.00
CA PHE A 185 21.26 -5.29 -3.84
C PHE A 185 21.51 -4.55 -5.16
N LYS A 186 21.64 -3.22 -5.09
CA LYS A 186 21.96 -2.34 -6.22
C LYS A 186 23.06 -1.36 -5.80
N GLY A 187 24.31 -1.78 -5.97
CA GLY A 187 25.47 -1.04 -5.50
C GLY A 187 25.44 -0.88 -3.97
N PRO A 188 25.59 0.33 -3.40
CA PRO A 188 25.59 0.54 -1.95
C PRO A 188 24.18 0.51 -1.33
N LYS A 189 23.14 0.11 -2.07
CA LYS A 189 21.75 0.14 -1.62
C LYS A 189 21.20 -1.28 -1.50
N LEU A 190 20.64 -1.58 -0.34
CA LEU A 190 19.85 -2.78 -0.07
C LEU A 190 18.36 -2.41 -0.11
N THR A 191 17.59 -3.09 -0.94
CA THR A 191 16.13 -2.94 -0.99
C THR A 191 15.49 -4.18 -0.35
N LEU A 192 14.65 -3.96 0.66
CA LEU A 192 13.80 -4.95 1.29
C LEU A 192 12.39 -4.83 0.69
N ALA A 193 11.86 -5.93 0.18
CA ALA A 193 10.52 -6.03 -0.39
C ALA A 193 9.69 -7.04 0.42
N GLY A 194 8.55 -6.62 0.97
CA GLY A 194 7.71 -7.46 1.83
C GLY A 194 6.54 -6.72 2.42
N SER A 195 5.88 -7.30 3.43
CA SER A 195 4.82 -6.58 4.14
C SER A 195 5.41 -5.43 5.00
N PRO A 196 4.68 -4.32 5.22
CA PRO A 196 5.18 -3.18 6.00
C PRO A 196 5.70 -3.56 7.39
N SER A 197 5.06 -4.54 8.04
CA SER A 197 5.47 -5.03 9.35
C SER A 197 6.76 -5.84 9.31
N GLU A 198 6.97 -6.61 8.24
CA GLU A 198 8.16 -7.46 8.08
C GLU A 198 9.35 -6.67 7.56
N THR A 199 9.16 -5.76 6.59
CA THR A 199 10.21 -4.85 6.11
C THR A 199 10.69 -3.95 7.24
N LYS A 200 9.78 -3.46 8.09
CA LYS A 200 10.16 -2.63 9.24
C LYS A 200 10.95 -3.40 10.30
N ARG A 201 10.52 -4.60 10.67
CA ARG A 201 11.27 -5.44 11.62
C ARG A 201 12.63 -5.87 11.07
N ALA A 202 12.70 -6.23 9.79
CA ALA A 202 13.95 -6.57 9.12
C ALA A 202 14.90 -5.36 9.08
N GLU A 203 14.40 -4.17 8.74
CA GLU A 203 15.18 -2.92 8.80
C GLU A 203 15.71 -2.67 10.21
N ILE A 204 14.85 -2.72 11.23
CA ILE A 204 15.26 -2.52 12.63
C ILE A 204 16.33 -3.54 13.01
N ALA A 205 16.13 -4.82 12.70
CA ALA A 205 17.08 -5.87 13.04
C ALA A 205 18.45 -5.70 12.37
N LEU A 206 18.48 -5.25 11.10
CA LEU A 206 19.71 -4.93 10.40
C LEU A 206 20.41 -3.71 11.01
N LEU A 207 19.65 -2.69 11.40
CA LEU A 207 20.19 -1.46 11.98
C LEU A 207 20.57 -1.63 13.46
N SER A 208 19.90 -2.51 14.21
CA SER A 208 20.23 -2.84 15.60
C SER A 208 21.40 -3.81 15.70
N ASN A 209 21.60 -4.67 14.70
CA ASN A 209 22.79 -5.52 14.56
C ASN A 209 24.08 -4.73 14.21
N LYS A 210 24.03 -3.39 14.14
CA LYS A 210 25.22 -2.53 14.09
C LYS A 210 26.20 -2.75 15.26
N CYS A 211 25.81 -3.43 16.34
CA CYS A 211 26.62 -3.59 17.56
C CYS A 211 27.14 -5.00 17.87
N GLN A 212 26.99 -6.01 16.99
CA GLN A 212 27.60 -7.32 17.23
C GLN A 212 28.30 -7.86 15.99
N GLY A 213 29.53 -7.40 15.78
CA GLY A 213 30.56 -8.28 15.23
C GLY A 213 30.71 -9.48 16.16
N ASN A 214 30.77 -10.68 15.60
CA ASN A 214 30.89 -11.99 16.24
C ASN A 214 29.63 -12.63 16.84
N ARG A 215 28.98 -13.46 16.02
CA ARG A 215 28.87 -14.91 16.33
C ARG A 215 28.64 -15.72 15.06
N LEU A 216 29.70 -15.94 14.29
CA LEU A 216 29.78 -17.05 13.35
C LEU A 216 31.19 -17.67 13.44
N LYS A 217 31.21 -18.97 13.74
CA LYS A 217 32.35 -19.88 13.98
C LYS A 217 32.84 -19.98 15.45
N SER A 218 32.35 -20.99 16.17
CA SER A 218 33.12 -22.23 16.34
C SER A 218 32.24 -23.32 16.97
N ALA A 219 31.83 -24.29 16.16
CA ALA A 219 31.57 -25.63 16.65
C ALA A 219 32.87 -26.40 16.42
N THR A 220 33.66 -26.59 17.47
CA THR A 220 34.73 -27.59 17.48
C THR A 220 34.30 -28.70 18.41
N ASN A 221 34.06 -29.87 17.84
CA ASN A 221 34.05 -31.12 18.57
C ASN A 221 35.47 -31.41 19.07
N ALA A 222 35.52 -31.92 20.31
CA ALA A 222 36.49 -32.85 20.88
C ALA A 222 38.00 -32.51 20.82
N ALA A 223 38.62 -32.37 21.99
CA ALA A 223 39.43 -33.45 22.58
C ALA A 223 40.04 -32.99 23.91
N ALA A 224 40.14 -33.94 24.83
CA ALA A 224 40.75 -33.83 26.14
C ALA A 224 42.28 -33.73 26.05
N SER A 225 42.89 -33.02 27.01
CA SER A 225 44.11 -33.44 27.71
C SER A 225 44.42 -32.51 28.90
N ASN A 226 44.77 -33.15 30.02
CA ASN A 226 45.12 -32.60 31.32
C ASN A 226 46.51 -31.94 31.34
N MET A 227 46.76 -31.01 32.28
CA MET A 227 47.78 -31.08 33.34
C MET A 227 47.94 -29.73 34.11
N ASP A 228 47.60 -29.73 35.41
CA ASP A 228 48.51 -29.58 36.59
C ASP A 228 49.60 -28.47 36.61
N ILE A 229 49.99 -27.71 37.67
CA ILE A 229 49.82 -27.57 39.16
C ILE A 229 50.32 -26.12 39.50
N THR A 230 49.85 -25.33 40.49
CA THR A 230 50.30 -25.11 41.91
C THR A 230 49.77 -23.71 42.34
N ASP A 231 49.53 -23.27 43.59
CA ASP A 231 49.61 -23.76 44.98
C ASP A 231 48.99 -22.67 45.93
N SER A 232 48.44 -23.09 47.07
CA SER A 232 48.25 -22.37 48.38
C SER A 232 47.28 -21.15 48.47
N SER A 233 46.42 -20.96 49.50
CA SER A 233 46.34 -21.49 50.88
C SER A 233 44.97 -21.19 51.58
N THR A 234 44.59 -22.06 52.54
CA THR A 234 43.76 -21.90 53.78
C THR A 234 42.21 -21.75 53.80
N LYS A 235 41.49 -22.90 53.87
CA LYS A 235 40.50 -23.46 54.88
C LYS A 235 39.57 -22.57 55.77
N PRO A 236 38.48 -23.11 56.40
CA PRO A 236 37.54 -24.20 56.00
C PRO A 236 36.04 -24.11 56.46
N LEU A 237 35.20 -24.97 55.86
CA LEU A 237 34.01 -25.73 56.37
C LEU A 237 32.75 -24.98 56.86
N SER A 238 31.50 -25.41 56.59
CA SER A 238 30.94 -26.78 56.57
C SER A 238 29.60 -26.90 55.82
N SER A 239 29.42 -28.00 55.08
CA SER A 239 28.15 -28.55 54.56
C SER A 239 27.51 -29.52 55.60
N PRO A 240 26.31 -30.12 55.36
CA PRO A 240 26.22 -31.31 54.50
C PRO A 240 24.95 -31.43 53.61
N SER A 241 25.09 -32.37 52.67
CA SER A 241 24.32 -32.71 51.47
C SER A 241 23.09 -33.59 51.71
N HIS A 242 22.11 -33.59 50.79
CA HIS A 242 21.50 -34.84 50.30
C HIS A 242 20.92 -34.71 48.87
N HIS A 243 21.25 -35.71 48.06
CA HIS A 243 20.98 -35.93 46.64
C HIS A 243 19.51 -36.17 46.25
N LYS A 244 19.09 -35.77 45.03
CA LYS A 244 18.88 -36.69 43.88
C LYS A 244 18.35 -35.98 42.62
N THR A 245 18.85 -36.46 41.49
CA THR A 245 18.50 -36.16 40.11
C THR A 245 17.24 -36.90 39.65
N LYS A 246 16.40 -36.29 38.79
CA LYS A 246 16.05 -36.78 37.44
C LYS A 246 15.00 -35.91 36.72
N SER A 247 15.04 -36.09 35.42
CA SER A 247 14.50 -35.33 34.29
C SER A 247 13.06 -35.67 33.87
N ILE A 248 12.45 -34.72 33.14
CA ILE A 248 11.39 -34.82 32.11
C ILE A 248 9.96 -35.17 32.57
N SER A 249 9.02 -34.24 32.40
CA SER A 249 7.93 -34.30 31.41
C SER A 249 6.86 -33.20 31.65
N ALA A 250 6.00 -33.06 30.64
CA ALA A 250 5.15 -31.94 30.29
C ALA A 250 3.92 -31.68 31.19
N ALA A 251 3.35 -30.50 30.93
CA ALA A 251 1.97 -30.07 31.16
C ALA A 251 1.57 -29.70 32.61
N ALA A 252 1.45 -28.39 32.86
CA ALA A 252 0.43 -27.84 33.74
C ALA A 252 0.19 -26.36 33.48
N SER A 253 -1.08 -26.03 33.29
CA SER A 253 -1.67 -24.71 33.51
C SER A 253 -1.36 -24.22 34.93
N SER A 254 -0.90 -22.98 35.09
CA SER A 254 -1.13 -22.23 36.33
C SER A 254 -1.10 -20.72 36.07
N LYS A 255 -2.21 -20.09 36.44
CA LYS A 255 -2.34 -18.66 36.66
C LYS A 255 -1.42 -18.23 37.81
N LEU A 256 -1.08 -16.95 37.77
CA LEU A 256 -0.45 -16.09 38.79
C LEU A 256 1.08 -16.06 38.80
N ASP A 257 1.61 -15.03 38.12
CA ASP A 257 2.55 -14.10 38.76
C ASP A 257 2.15 -12.65 38.42
N SER A 258 0.99 -12.25 38.95
CA SER A 258 0.36 -10.95 38.75
C SER A 258 0.85 -9.93 39.76
N LYS A 259 2.09 -9.43 39.64
CA LYS A 259 2.54 -8.24 40.40
C LYS A 259 3.74 -7.45 39.85
N ALA A 260 4.40 -7.91 38.78
CA ALA A 260 5.54 -7.20 38.18
C ALA A 260 5.20 -6.38 36.92
N GLU A 261 4.17 -6.76 36.14
CA GLU A 261 3.84 -6.08 34.87
C GLU A 261 3.05 -4.78 35.01
N ASP A 262 2.47 -4.50 36.18
CA ASP A 262 1.62 -3.31 36.38
C ASP A 262 2.42 -2.03 36.65
N LYS A 263 3.75 -2.11 36.82
CA LYS A 263 4.59 -0.94 37.12
C LYS A 263 5.31 -0.35 35.92
N THR A 264 5.37 -1.04 34.79
CA THR A 264 6.13 -0.59 33.62
C THR A 264 5.22 0.13 32.63
N CYS A 265 5.62 1.32 32.19
CA CYS A 265 4.91 2.09 31.18
C CYS A 265 5.22 1.50 29.80
N PRO A 266 4.21 1.05 29.02
CA PRO A 266 4.45 0.44 27.72
C PRO A 266 4.87 1.43 26.62
N VAL A 267 4.85 2.75 26.92
CA VAL A 267 5.24 3.80 25.96
C VAL A 267 6.72 4.16 26.10
N CYS A 268 7.23 4.37 27.32
CA CYS A 268 8.64 4.66 27.57
C CYS A 268 9.46 3.44 27.98
N LEU A 269 8.81 2.32 28.32
CA LEU A 269 9.41 1.08 28.81
C LEU A 269 10.09 1.17 30.19
N ASP A 270 9.92 2.29 30.90
CA ASP A 270 10.41 2.52 32.27
C ASP A 270 9.29 2.34 33.31
N GLU A 271 9.62 2.44 34.61
CA GLU A 271 8.62 2.48 35.67
C GLU A 271 7.65 3.67 35.49
N ILE A 272 6.36 3.44 35.74
CA ILE A 272 5.31 4.44 35.56
C ILE A 272 5.54 5.61 36.52
N ASN A 273 5.93 6.75 35.96
CA ASN A 273 5.99 8.02 36.65
C ASN A 273 4.67 8.78 36.46
N GLU A 274 4.06 9.28 37.53
CA GLU A 274 2.73 9.91 37.54
C GLU A 274 1.67 9.05 36.81
N ARG A 275 1.21 7.96 37.45
CA ARG A 275 0.27 7.00 36.83
C ARG A 275 -1.01 7.67 36.34
N GLU A 276 -1.32 7.44 35.07
CA GLU A 276 -2.61 7.73 34.48
C GLU A 276 -3.25 6.46 33.91
N THR A 277 -4.46 6.14 34.39
CA THR A 277 -5.21 4.94 34.00
C THR A 277 -6.42 5.33 33.14
N LEU A 278 -6.47 4.81 31.92
CA LEU A 278 -7.53 5.14 30.98
C LEU A 278 -8.89 4.56 31.41
N LYS A 279 -9.94 5.38 31.41
CA LYS A 279 -11.22 5.05 32.05
C LYS A 279 -11.97 3.86 31.43
N LYS A 280 -11.94 3.68 30.10
CA LYS A 280 -12.69 2.64 29.38
C LYS A 280 -11.98 1.29 29.41
N CYS A 281 -10.67 1.26 29.16
CA CYS A 281 -9.89 0.03 28.97
C CYS A 281 -8.93 -0.30 30.12
N LYS A 282 -8.81 0.56 31.14
CA LYS A 282 -8.02 0.35 32.37
C LYS A 282 -6.51 0.16 32.22
N HIS A 283 -5.96 0.31 31.02
CA HIS A 283 -4.51 0.37 30.79
C HIS A 283 -3.89 1.61 31.45
N SER A 284 -2.70 1.45 32.04
CA SER A 284 -1.98 2.49 32.78
C SER A 284 -0.68 2.90 32.08
N PHE A 285 -0.34 4.19 32.17
CA PHE A 285 0.82 4.81 31.53
C PHE A 285 1.38 5.91 32.43
N CYS A 286 2.56 6.45 32.10
CA CYS A 286 2.97 7.76 32.63
C CYS A 286 2.05 8.85 32.08
N ARG A 287 1.68 9.84 32.90
CA ARG A 287 0.82 10.99 32.52
C ARG A 287 1.32 11.70 31.26
N GLU A 288 2.60 12.03 31.20
CA GLU A 288 3.17 12.70 30.03
C GLU A 288 3.27 11.78 28.79
N CYS A 289 3.50 10.48 28.98
CA CYS A 289 3.51 9.51 27.88
C CYS A 289 2.14 9.37 27.21
N ILE A 290 1.08 9.21 28.00
CA ILE A 290 -0.26 9.07 27.43
C ILE A 290 -0.76 10.38 26.84
N LYS A 291 -0.44 11.52 27.46
CA LYS A 291 -0.73 12.85 26.90
C LYS A 291 -0.01 13.06 25.57
N ALA A 292 1.25 12.67 25.44
CA ALA A 292 1.98 12.72 24.17
C ALA A 292 1.39 11.78 23.12
N ALA A 293 1.04 10.55 23.51
CA ALA A 293 0.39 9.59 22.60
C ALA A 293 -0.96 10.12 22.08
N PHE A 294 -1.77 10.73 22.96
CA PHE A 294 -3.06 11.31 22.59
C PHE A 294 -2.96 12.56 21.70
N ARG A 295 -1.83 13.29 21.73
CA ARG A 295 -1.59 14.35 20.73
C ARG A 295 -1.42 13.80 19.31
N VAL A 296 -0.98 12.55 19.17
CA VAL A 296 -0.82 11.89 17.86
C VAL A 296 -2.10 11.17 17.48
N LYS A 297 -2.66 10.37 18.38
CA LYS A 297 -3.90 9.63 18.18
C LYS A 297 -4.60 9.45 19.52
N SER A 298 -5.84 9.92 19.62
CA SER A 298 -6.67 9.79 20.81
C SER A 298 -7.18 8.35 21.00
N ALA A 299 -6.27 7.38 21.06
CA ALA A 299 -6.55 5.96 21.23
C ALA A 299 -5.51 5.32 22.15
N CYS A 300 -5.92 4.32 22.93
CA CYS A 300 -5.05 3.61 23.84
C CYS A 300 -3.89 2.94 23.08
N PRO A 301 -2.61 3.19 23.44
CA PRO A 301 -1.47 2.56 22.78
C PRO A 301 -1.41 1.03 22.88
N ILE A 302 -2.11 0.43 23.85
CA ILE A 302 -2.12 -1.03 24.08
C ILE A 302 -3.20 -1.72 23.25
N CYS A 303 -4.43 -1.19 23.26
CA CYS A 303 -5.61 -1.89 22.72
C CYS A 303 -6.35 -1.14 21.61
N GLY A 304 -5.96 0.11 21.32
CA GLY A 304 -6.60 0.92 20.29
C GLY A 304 -7.96 1.54 20.69
N GLU A 305 -8.46 1.30 21.92
CA GLU A 305 -9.69 1.92 22.42
C GLU A 305 -9.63 3.45 22.28
N VAL A 306 -10.62 4.04 21.61
CA VAL A 306 -10.65 5.46 21.25
C VAL A 306 -11.19 6.32 22.40
N TYR A 307 -10.53 7.44 22.68
CA TYR A 307 -10.89 8.41 23.71
C TYR A 307 -11.10 9.78 23.07
N GLY A 308 -12.36 10.22 22.96
CA GLY A 308 -12.72 11.47 22.26
C GLY A 308 -12.96 11.24 20.77
N GLU A 309 -12.96 12.32 19.99
CA GLU A 309 -13.06 12.23 18.53
C GLU A 309 -11.68 11.96 17.92
N LEU A 310 -11.60 10.98 17.01
CA LEU A 310 -10.37 10.74 16.26
C LEU A 310 -10.15 11.89 15.29
N MET A 311 -9.07 12.64 15.49
CA MET A 311 -8.63 13.65 14.55
C MET A 311 -7.51 13.09 13.69
N GLY A 312 -7.63 13.23 12.37
CA GLY A 312 -6.56 12.93 11.44
C GLY A 312 -5.63 14.13 11.21
N ASN A 313 -4.73 13.96 10.24
CA ASN A 313 -3.71 14.93 9.89
C ASN A 313 -3.89 15.49 8.45
N GLN A 314 -5.12 15.50 7.93
CA GLN A 314 -5.46 16.26 6.72
C GLN A 314 -5.08 17.75 6.91
N PRO A 315 -4.51 18.45 5.91
CA PRO A 315 -4.25 19.88 6.04
C PRO A 315 -5.53 20.71 6.26
N GLN A 316 -5.45 21.69 7.17
CA GLN A 316 -6.63 22.46 7.62
C GLN A 316 -7.23 23.39 6.55
N ALA A 317 -6.43 23.90 5.61
CA ALA A 317 -6.89 24.85 4.58
C ALA A 317 -7.75 24.21 3.47
N GLY A 318 -8.18 22.95 3.65
CA GLY A 318 -8.99 22.22 2.68
C GLY A 318 -10.46 22.62 2.68
N THR A 319 -11.12 22.44 1.53
CA THR A 319 -12.57 22.58 1.38
C THR A 319 -13.19 21.31 0.81
N MET A 320 -14.41 21.02 1.24
CA MET A 320 -15.29 19.99 0.70
C MET A 320 -16.60 20.68 0.33
N LYS A 321 -17.02 20.55 -0.94
CA LYS A 321 -18.29 21.10 -1.44
C LYS A 321 -19.02 20.03 -2.23
N SER A 322 -20.33 19.95 -2.09
CA SER A 322 -21.14 19.00 -2.85
C SER A 322 -22.34 19.64 -3.53
N TYR A 323 -22.80 19.00 -4.60
CA TYR A 323 -24.02 19.34 -5.32
C TYR A 323 -24.59 18.08 -5.99
N THR A 324 -25.87 18.12 -6.37
CA THR A 324 -26.53 17.02 -7.07
C THR A 324 -26.61 17.31 -8.57
N THR A 325 -26.46 16.28 -9.41
CA THR A 325 -26.60 16.34 -10.87
C THR A 325 -27.51 15.24 -11.38
N GLY A 326 -28.24 15.51 -12.48
CA GLY A 326 -29.13 14.54 -13.15
C GLY A 326 -28.42 13.48 -14.00
N ILE A 327 -27.08 13.37 -13.90
CA ILE A 327 -26.33 12.27 -14.52
C ILE A 327 -26.48 11.05 -13.61
N HIS A 328 -26.97 9.94 -14.14
CA HIS A 328 -27.16 8.71 -13.37
C HIS A 328 -25.90 7.84 -13.35
N LEU A 329 -25.62 7.21 -12.21
CA LEU A 329 -24.55 6.23 -12.09
C LEU A 329 -25.02 4.84 -12.54
N PRO A 330 -24.18 4.06 -13.23
CA PRO A 330 -24.48 2.66 -13.53
C PRO A 330 -24.83 1.86 -12.27
N GLY A 331 -25.96 1.17 -12.27
CA GLY A 331 -26.56 0.46 -11.13
C GLY A 331 -27.49 1.31 -10.26
N TYR A 332 -27.63 2.60 -10.55
CA TYR A 332 -28.48 3.55 -9.83
C TYR A 332 -29.28 4.45 -10.79
N GLU A 333 -29.75 3.91 -11.91
CA GLU A 333 -30.37 4.64 -13.02
C GLU A 333 -31.64 5.44 -12.64
N LYS A 334 -32.22 5.17 -11.46
CA LYS A 334 -33.41 5.85 -10.94
C LYS A 334 -33.09 7.04 -10.04
N TYR A 335 -31.82 7.30 -9.76
CA TYR A 335 -31.37 8.28 -8.79
C TYR A 335 -30.40 9.26 -9.43
N ASP A 336 -30.47 10.52 -8.99
CA ASP A 336 -29.45 11.53 -9.31
C ASP A 336 -28.10 11.17 -8.67
N THR A 337 -27.08 11.97 -8.94
CA THR A 337 -25.72 11.77 -8.40
C THR A 337 -25.30 12.94 -7.54
N ILE A 338 -24.82 12.64 -6.33
CA ILE A 338 -24.11 13.59 -5.48
C ILE A 338 -22.67 13.66 -5.94
N VAL A 339 -22.23 14.84 -6.36
CA VAL A 339 -20.85 15.15 -6.72
C VAL A 339 -20.19 15.85 -5.55
N ILE A 340 -19.04 15.34 -5.10
CA ILE A 340 -18.26 15.89 -4.01
C ILE A 340 -16.93 16.40 -4.56
N ASN A 341 -16.64 17.69 -4.33
CA ASN A 341 -15.42 18.35 -4.74
C ASN A 341 -14.58 18.65 -3.51
N TYR A 342 -13.39 18.05 -3.48
CA TYR A 342 -12.36 18.33 -2.50
C TYR A 342 -11.31 19.24 -3.13
N ALA A 343 -10.90 20.27 -2.40
CA ALA A 343 -9.76 21.09 -2.77
C ALA A 343 -8.91 21.34 -1.53
N ILE A 344 -7.67 20.84 -1.55
CA ILE A 344 -6.67 21.11 -0.52
C ILE A 344 -5.53 21.87 -1.20
N PRO A 345 -5.27 23.13 -0.83
CA PRO A 345 -4.20 23.92 -1.43
C PRO A 345 -2.82 23.42 -0.97
N ASP A 346 -1.79 23.78 -1.74
CA ASP A 346 -0.39 23.69 -1.31
C ASP A 346 -0.19 24.38 0.04
N GLY A 347 0.80 23.91 0.81
CA GLY A 347 1.07 24.52 2.11
C GLY A 347 2.37 24.06 2.75
N ILE A 348 2.47 24.34 4.05
CA ILE A 348 3.60 23.96 4.90
C ILE A 348 3.15 22.90 5.90
N GLN A 349 3.97 21.87 6.07
CA GLN A 349 3.72 20.79 7.01
C GLN A 349 3.78 21.30 8.45
N GLN A 350 2.69 21.09 9.20
CA GLN A 350 2.56 21.40 10.61
C GLN A 350 3.22 20.31 11.48
N PRO A 351 3.36 20.53 12.80
CA PRO A 351 4.03 19.56 13.70
C PRO A 351 3.45 18.14 13.67
N GLU A 352 2.17 17.98 13.32
CA GLU A 352 1.51 16.67 13.20
C GLU A 352 1.81 15.92 11.88
N HIS A 353 2.50 16.54 10.92
CA HIS A 353 2.79 15.94 9.62
C HIS A 353 4.18 15.27 9.59
N PRO A 354 4.46 14.39 8.61
CA PRO A 354 5.70 13.60 8.58
C PRO A 354 7.01 14.40 8.50
N SER A 355 7.00 15.61 7.94
CA SER A 355 8.19 16.46 7.80
C SER A 355 7.84 17.92 8.11
N PRO A 356 7.68 18.27 9.40
CA PRO A 356 7.28 19.62 9.82
C PRO A 356 8.18 20.72 9.24
N GLY A 357 7.58 21.84 8.83
CA GLY A 357 8.26 22.96 8.18
C GLY A 357 8.53 22.76 6.68
N GLN A 358 8.42 21.54 6.14
CA GLN A 358 8.59 21.30 4.71
C GLN A 358 7.33 21.64 3.93
N ARG A 359 7.49 22.11 2.68
CA ARG A 359 6.36 22.29 1.76
C ARG A 359 5.71 20.96 1.41
N TYR A 360 4.39 20.98 1.22
CA TYR A 360 3.65 19.88 0.58
C TYR A 360 2.86 20.41 -0.63
N THR A 361 2.65 19.55 -1.63
CA THR A 361 1.75 19.84 -2.76
C THR A 361 0.33 19.39 -2.45
N GLY A 362 -0.63 20.29 -2.65
CA GLY A 362 -2.06 20.08 -2.48
C GLY A 362 -2.67 19.17 -3.55
N THR A 363 -4.00 19.07 -3.54
CA THR A 363 -4.75 18.25 -4.51
C THR A 363 -6.18 18.76 -4.68
N GLY A 364 -6.73 18.58 -5.88
CA GLY A 364 -8.16 18.69 -6.16
C GLY A 364 -8.69 17.32 -6.56
N ARG A 365 -9.82 16.90 -6.00
CA ARG A 365 -10.43 15.60 -6.30
C ARG A 365 -11.95 15.69 -6.37
N ILE A 366 -12.52 14.89 -7.26
CA ILE A 366 -13.97 14.75 -7.42
C ILE A 366 -14.34 13.32 -7.07
N ALA A 367 -15.44 13.15 -6.34
CA ALA A 367 -16.03 11.86 -6.01
C ALA A 367 -17.54 11.85 -6.27
N TYR A 368 -18.08 10.65 -6.47
CA TYR A 368 -19.49 10.44 -6.85
C TYR A 368 -20.19 9.44 -5.93
N LEU A 369 -21.38 9.80 -5.46
CA LEU A 369 -22.31 8.91 -4.75
C LEU A 369 -23.67 8.95 -5.43
N PRO A 370 -24.43 7.84 -5.47
CA PRO A 370 -25.82 7.89 -5.90
C PRO A 370 -26.65 8.67 -4.86
N ASP A 371 -27.60 9.48 -5.28
CA ASP A 371 -28.50 10.24 -4.39
C ASP A 371 -29.65 9.37 -3.85
N THR A 372 -29.27 8.23 -3.27
CA THR A 372 -30.15 7.32 -2.54
C THR A 372 -30.15 7.69 -1.05
N LEU A 373 -31.05 7.08 -0.26
CA LEU A 373 -31.03 7.22 1.20
C LEU A 373 -29.66 6.82 1.78
N GLU A 374 -29.09 5.73 1.27
CA GLU A 374 -27.79 5.23 1.70
C GLU A 374 -26.63 6.10 1.22
N GLY A 375 -26.65 6.56 -0.03
CA GLY A 375 -25.64 7.48 -0.54
C GLY A 375 -25.62 8.81 0.20
N ARG A 376 -26.79 9.36 0.57
CA ARG A 376 -26.90 10.54 1.46
C ARG A 376 -26.36 10.29 2.87
N LYS A 377 -26.52 9.07 3.40
CA LYS A 377 -25.92 8.67 4.67
C LYS A 377 -24.39 8.68 4.56
N VAL A 378 -23.84 8.02 3.55
CA VAL A 378 -22.39 8.00 3.28
C VAL A 378 -21.85 9.42 3.09
N HIS A 379 -22.57 10.28 2.36
CA HIS A 379 -22.19 11.69 2.19
C HIS A 379 -22.01 12.41 3.53
N LYS A 380 -22.98 12.30 4.45
CA LYS A 380 -22.88 12.91 5.79
C LYS A 380 -21.72 12.37 6.61
N LEU A 381 -21.44 11.07 6.48
CA LEU A 381 -20.30 10.45 7.16
C LEU A 381 -18.96 10.95 6.58
N LEU A 382 -18.88 11.14 5.26
CA LEU A 382 -17.70 11.74 4.61
C LEU A 382 -17.51 13.20 5.01
N GLU A 383 -18.58 13.99 5.14
CA GLU A 383 -18.50 15.36 5.68
C GLU A 383 -17.94 15.36 7.10
N ARG A 384 -18.43 14.46 7.95
CA ARG A 384 -17.91 14.29 9.32
C ARG A 384 -16.44 13.88 9.32
N ALA A 385 -16.06 12.89 8.49
CA ALA A 385 -14.68 12.44 8.35
C ALA A 385 -13.76 13.57 7.86
N PHE A 386 -14.23 14.41 6.93
CA PHE A 386 -13.47 15.55 6.43
C PHE A 386 -13.26 16.61 7.51
N ASN A 387 -14.31 16.93 8.27
CA ASN A 387 -14.23 17.85 9.41
C ASN A 387 -13.30 17.34 10.52
N GLN A 388 -13.26 16.03 10.72
CA GLN A 388 -12.33 15.36 11.63
C GLN A 388 -10.95 15.11 11.00
N ARG A 389 -10.65 15.68 9.82
CA ARG A 389 -9.34 15.62 9.14
C ARG A 389 -8.91 14.20 8.75
N LEU A 390 -9.85 13.29 8.51
CA LEU A 390 -9.59 11.86 8.27
C LEU A 390 -9.61 11.44 6.79
N VAL A 391 -10.12 12.26 5.87
CA VAL A 391 -10.26 11.89 4.45
C VAL A 391 -8.92 11.89 3.71
N PHE A 392 -8.06 12.85 4.03
CA PHE A 392 -6.74 13.01 3.42
C PHE A 392 -5.62 12.94 4.46
N THR A 393 -4.40 12.78 3.96
CA THR A 393 -3.16 12.90 4.73
C THR A 393 -2.06 13.49 3.85
N ILE A 394 -0.90 13.80 4.44
CA ILE A 394 0.33 14.10 3.70
C ILE A 394 1.20 12.86 3.74
N GLY A 395 1.62 12.39 2.56
CA GLY A 395 2.47 11.22 2.48
C GLY A 395 3.07 11.05 1.09
N THR A 396 3.31 9.78 0.76
CA THR A 396 3.77 9.37 -0.56
C THR A 396 2.59 8.88 -1.37
N SER A 397 2.35 9.48 -2.52
CA SER A 397 1.32 9.04 -3.46
C SER A 397 1.58 7.61 -3.93
N SER A 398 0.63 6.70 -3.74
CA SER A 398 0.72 5.32 -4.21
C SER A 398 0.74 5.21 -5.74
N THR A 399 0.14 6.17 -6.45
CA THR A 399 0.08 6.16 -7.92
C THR A 399 1.28 6.83 -8.57
N THR A 400 1.87 7.85 -7.95
CA THR A 400 2.95 8.64 -8.56
C THR A 400 4.29 8.53 -7.85
N GLY A 401 4.34 7.88 -6.68
CA GLY A 401 5.55 7.77 -5.84
C GLY A 401 6.05 9.11 -5.27
N ARG A 402 5.34 10.22 -5.51
CA ARG A 402 5.73 11.54 -5.01
C ARG A 402 5.49 11.62 -3.51
N SER A 403 6.56 11.88 -2.75
CA SER A 403 6.47 12.25 -1.33
C SER A 403 6.04 13.70 -1.14
N ASN A 404 5.62 14.04 0.08
CA ASN A 404 5.20 15.39 0.47
C ASN A 404 4.03 15.91 -0.38
N VAL A 405 3.06 15.05 -0.66
CA VAL A 405 1.84 15.42 -1.38
C VAL A 405 0.62 14.99 -0.58
N VAL A 406 -0.52 15.64 -0.84
CA VAL A 406 -1.80 15.25 -0.26
C VAL A 406 -2.35 13.98 -0.93
N THR A 407 -2.61 12.96 -0.13
CA THR A 407 -3.11 11.64 -0.56
C THR A 407 -4.38 11.26 0.18
N TRP A 408 -5.15 10.31 -0.37
CA TRP A 408 -6.24 9.66 0.37
C TRP A 408 -5.71 8.99 1.64
N ASN A 409 -6.57 8.85 2.66
CA ASN A 409 -6.23 8.27 3.96
C ASN A 409 -7.15 7.08 4.31
N ASP A 410 -7.08 6.04 3.47
CA ASP A 410 -7.81 4.76 3.60
C ASP A 410 -9.33 4.83 3.62
N ILE A 411 -9.92 5.91 3.09
CA ILE A 411 -11.35 6.02 2.81
C ILE A 411 -11.51 6.11 1.30
N HIS A 412 -12.00 5.04 0.68
CA HIS A 412 -12.10 4.94 -0.77
C HIS A 412 -13.24 5.79 -1.31
N HIS A 413 -12.91 6.56 -2.33
CA HIS A 413 -13.85 7.40 -3.07
C HIS A 413 -14.01 6.88 -4.49
N LYS A 414 -15.23 7.00 -5.02
CA LYS A 414 -15.49 6.75 -6.43
C LYS A 414 -15.17 7.99 -7.24
N THR A 415 -14.00 8.04 -7.86
CA THR A 415 -13.53 9.19 -8.65
C THR A 415 -13.88 9.10 -10.13
N SER A 416 -14.58 8.04 -10.55
CA SER A 416 -15.13 7.87 -11.90
C SER A 416 -16.61 7.52 -11.80
N THR A 417 -17.41 7.98 -12.76
CA THR A 417 -18.82 7.57 -12.89
C THR A 417 -18.99 6.23 -13.59
N SER A 418 -17.91 5.66 -14.15
CA SER A 418 -17.94 4.45 -14.98
C SER A 418 -16.69 3.58 -14.80
N GLY A 419 -16.66 2.40 -15.42
CA GLY A 419 -15.49 1.51 -15.44
C GLY A 419 -15.35 0.61 -14.20
N GLY A 420 -16.37 0.58 -13.35
CA GLY A 420 -16.45 -0.33 -12.20
C GLY A 420 -15.34 -0.14 -11.16
N PRO A 421 -15.16 -1.11 -10.25
CA PRO A 421 -14.21 -0.99 -9.14
C PRO A 421 -12.76 -0.77 -9.58
N SER A 422 -12.35 -1.35 -10.71
CA SER A 422 -10.99 -1.24 -11.25
C SER A 422 -10.60 0.17 -11.68
N MET A 423 -11.57 0.98 -12.08
CA MET A 423 -11.40 2.38 -12.46
C MET A 423 -11.87 3.35 -11.38
N TYR A 424 -12.02 2.87 -10.14
CA TYR A 424 -12.57 3.65 -9.03
C TYR A 424 -13.95 4.24 -9.38
N GLY A 425 -14.77 3.50 -10.13
CA GLY A 425 -16.07 3.96 -10.61
C GLY A 425 -17.18 2.94 -10.46
N TYR A 426 -18.27 3.19 -11.18
CA TYR A 426 -19.51 2.41 -11.14
C TYR A 426 -19.67 1.57 -12.43
N PRO A 427 -20.46 0.47 -12.42
CA PRO A 427 -21.19 -0.08 -11.28
C PRO A 427 -20.26 -0.74 -10.26
N ASP A 428 -20.55 -0.58 -8.98
CA ASP A 428 -19.92 -1.30 -7.88
C ASP A 428 -20.97 -1.51 -6.78
N PRO A 429 -21.67 -2.65 -6.78
CA PRO A 429 -22.77 -2.89 -5.86
C PRO A 429 -22.32 -2.99 -4.40
N THR A 430 -21.03 -3.20 -4.13
CA THR A 430 -20.50 -3.38 -2.76
C THR A 430 -19.93 -2.10 -2.16
N TYR A 431 -19.85 -1.02 -2.94
CA TYR A 431 -19.09 0.16 -2.56
C TYR A 431 -19.64 0.85 -1.30
N LEU A 432 -20.96 1.06 -1.22
CA LEU A 432 -21.58 1.79 -0.12
C LEU A 432 -21.41 1.06 1.23
N ASP A 433 -21.45 -0.27 1.24
CA ASP A 433 -21.14 -1.07 2.43
C ASP A 433 -19.65 -0.92 2.81
N ARG A 434 -18.74 -1.12 1.84
CA ARG A 434 -17.30 -1.08 2.09
C ARG A 434 -16.84 0.29 2.62
N VAL A 435 -17.32 1.39 2.04
CA VAL A 435 -16.93 2.73 2.51
C VAL A 435 -17.48 3.03 3.91
N GLN A 436 -18.66 2.50 4.26
CA GLN A 436 -19.18 2.61 5.63
C GLN A 436 -18.30 1.84 6.63
N ASP A 437 -17.81 0.65 6.26
CA ASP A 437 -16.87 -0.10 7.10
C ASP A 437 -15.53 0.61 7.26
N GLU A 438 -15.01 1.23 6.20
CA GLU A 438 -13.79 2.04 6.24
C GLU A 438 -13.96 3.27 7.15
N LEU A 439 -15.09 3.97 7.03
CA LEU A 439 -15.46 5.09 7.90
C LEU A 439 -15.59 4.64 9.36
N LYS A 440 -16.24 3.51 9.60
CA LYS A 440 -16.38 2.90 10.93
C LYS A 440 -15.02 2.56 11.54
N ALA A 441 -14.09 2.02 10.75
CA ALA A 441 -12.72 1.73 11.18
C ALA A 441 -11.94 3.01 11.55
N LYS A 442 -12.32 4.16 11.00
CA LYS A 442 -11.79 5.49 11.36
C LYS A 442 -12.58 6.17 12.49
N GLY A 443 -13.54 5.48 13.12
CA GLY A 443 -14.34 6.00 14.23
C GLY A 443 -15.51 6.89 13.82
N ILE A 444 -15.93 6.82 12.55
CA ILE A 444 -17.07 7.57 12.00
C ILE A 444 -18.28 6.65 11.92
N HIS A 445 -19.38 7.04 12.57
CA HIS A 445 -20.62 6.26 12.70
C HIS A 445 -21.84 7.09 12.32
#